data_AF-A0AAD7U7E1-F1
#
_entry.id   AF-A0AAD7U7E1-F1
#
_cell.length_a   1.000
_cell.length_b   1.000
_cell.length_c   1.000
_cell.angle_alpha   90.00
_cell.angle_beta   90.00
_cell.angle_gamma   90.00
#
_symmetry.space_group_name_H-M   'P 1'
#
loop_
_entity.id
_entity.type
_entity.pdbx_description
1 polymer ?
#
loop_
_entity_poly.entity_id
_entity_poly.type
_entity_poly.pdbx_seq_one_letter_code
_entity_poly.pdbx_strand_id
1 'polypeptide(L)'
;MFVRSSGVVVVVVAAVAYYARRERVFARSELAAFDGVERKEIYMAIMGKVFDVTTGSKFYAKGKSYAFYAGTDGSLSFVTGDFKNNITDNVSSLTPTELYNLLTWVNGTYYSKYIYKGKLEGYFYDRRGHPTPEMRSIEQLVAQEREDMKKREHDEVMYPKCSARRSRTEHRVWCADPLVPRRRSVFGGKERCACVALDQASAAAADFGPYPDCPPSNSSCNRI
;
A
#
# COMPACT_ATOMS: atom_id res chain seq x y z
N MET A 1 -38.03 -49.18 -5.04
CA MET A 1 -36.62 -48.96 -5.43
C MET A 1 -36.27 -47.49 -5.17
N PHE A 2 -35.62 -47.18 -4.06
CA PHE A 2 -34.98 -45.87 -3.83
C PHE A 2 -33.49 -46.14 -3.65
N VAL A 3 -32.70 -45.74 -4.63
CA VAL A 3 -31.25 -45.96 -4.64
C VAL A 3 -30.59 -45.00 -3.65
N ARG A 4 -29.98 -45.56 -2.59
CA ARG A 4 -29.07 -44.84 -1.69
C ARG A 4 -27.85 -44.38 -2.49
N SER A 5 -27.83 -43.14 -2.96
CA SER A 5 -26.67 -42.52 -3.65
C SER A 5 -26.31 -41.15 -3.08
N SER A 6 -26.40 -40.99 -1.75
CA SER A 6 -26.17 -39.69 -1.10
C SER A 6 -24.89 -39.65 -0.25
N GLY A 7 -24.31 -40.79 0.12
CA GLY A 7 -23.10 -40.84 0.94
C GLY A 7 -21.81 -40.57 0.16
N VAL A 8 -21.65 -41.21 -1.00
CA VAL A 8 -20.43 -41.09 -1.83
C VAL A 8 -20.30 -39.70 -2.44
N VAL A 9 -21.40 -39.12 -2.91
CA VAL A 9 -21.40 -37.77 -3.51
C VAL A 9 -21.06 -36.70 -2.47
N VAL A 10 -21.59 -36.78 -1.25
CA VAL A 10 -21.28 -35.82 -0.17
C VAL A 10 -19.84 -35.95 0.32
N VAL A 11 -19.30 -37.16 0.46
CA VAL A 11 -17.90 -37.38 0.85
C VAL A 11 -16.93 -36.92 -0.24
N VAL A 12 -17.25 -37.16 -1.52
CA VAL A 12 -16.44 -36.68 -2.65
C VAL A 12 -16.49 -35.16 -2.76
N VAL A 13 -17.64 -34.52 -2.55
CA VAL A 13 -17.74 -33.05 -2.55
C VAL A 13 -17.00 -32.42 -1.36
N ALA A 14 -17.07 -33.00 -0.16
CA ALA A 14 -16.30 -32.55 0.99
C ALA A 14 -14.79 -32.77 0.82
N ALA A 15 -14.37 -33.90 0.23
CA ALA A 15 -12.97 -34.14 -0.13
C ALA A 15 -12.51 -33.18 -1.25
N VAL A 16 -13.32 -32.94 -2.28
CA VAL A 16 -13.01 -31.97 -3.35
C VAL A 16 -12.96 -30.53 -2.83
N ALA A 17 -13.80 -30.16 -1.85
CA ALA A 17 -13.72 -28.87 -1.15
C ALA A 17 -12.53 -28.80 -0.17
N TYR A 18 -12.14 -29.92 0.45
CA TYR A 18 -10.92 -30.02 1.27
C TYR A 18 -9.64 -29.96 0.42
N TYR A 19 -9.67 -30.52 -0.79
CA TYR A 19 -8.61 -30.47 -1.80
C TYR A 19 -8.65 -29.20 -2.67
N ALA A 20 -9.72 -28.39 -2.59
CA ALA A 20 -9.81 -27.05 -3.15
C ALA A 20 -9.48 -26.02 -2.07
N ARG A 21 -8.27 -25.52 -1.88
CA ARG A 21 -6.93 -25.75 -2.43
C ARG A 21 -6.06 -25.31 -1.26
N ARG A 22 -5.22 -26.17 -0.69
CA ARG A 22 -4.07 -25.63 0.04
C ARG A 22 -3.25 -24.84 -0.97
N GLU A 23 -3.20 -23.53 -0.77
CA GLU A 23 -2.43 -22.61 -1.59
C GLU A 23 -0.97 -23.11 -1.59
N ARG A 24 -0.36 -23.22 -2.78
CA ARG A 24 1.02 -23.72 -2.89
C ARG A 24 1.95 -22.78 -2.16
N VAL A 25 2.85 -23.34 -1.37
CA VAL A 25 3.94 -22.60 -0.72
C VAL A 25 5.23 -23.04 -1.38
N PHE A 26 5.98 -22.08 -1.89
CA PHE A 26 7.28 -22.28 -2.52
C PHE A 26 8.37 -22.08 -1.48
N ALA A 27 9.37 -22.96 -1.45
CA ALA A 27 10.63 -22.65 -0.79
C ALA A 27 11.45 -21.66 -1.65
N ARG A 28 12.37 -20.89 -1.04
CA ARG A 28 13.23 -19.96 -1.80
C ARG A 28 14.06 -20.66 -2.88
N SER A 29 14.64 -21.81 -2.55
CA SER A 29 15.40 -22.63 -3.51
C SER A 29 14.53 -23.15 -4.65
N GLU A 30 13.27 -23.47 -4.36
CA GLU A 30 12.31 -23.90 -5.38
C GLU A 30 11.93 -22.73 -6.31
N LEU A 31 11.67 -21.55 -5.77
CA LEU A 31 11.38 -20.36 -6.56
C LEU A 31 12.56 -19.98 -7.47
N ALA A 32 13.80 -20.10 -6.98
CA ALA A 32 15.02 -19.76 -7.71
C ALA A 32 15.19 -20.53 -9.03
N ALA A 33 14.64 -21.75 -9.13
CA ALA A 33 14.67 -22.54 -10.37
C ALA A 33 13.77 -21.98 -11.49
N PHE A 34 12.84 -21.06 -11.19
CA PHE A 34 11.95 -20.42 -12.16
C PHE A 34 12.52 -19.09 -12.66
N ASP A 35 13.75 -19.12 -13.15
CA ASP A 35 14.52 -17.95 -13.59
C ASP A 35 14.47 -17.68 -15.11
N GLY A 36 13.77 -18.52 -15.88
CA GLY A 36 13.77 -18.49 -17.34
C GLY A 36 14.99 -19.16 -18.00
N VAL A 37 15.87 -19.80 -17.21
CA VAL A 37 17.08 -20.50 -17.67
C VAL A 37 17.05 -21.97 -17.25
N GLU A 38 17.00 -22.25 -15.94
CA GLU A 38 16.86 -23.62 -15.43
C GLU A 38 15.49 -24.18 -15.80
N ARG A 39 14.46 -23.34 -15.68
CA ARG A 39 13.12 -23.59 -16.22
C ARG A 39 12.76 -22.52 -17.24
N LYS A 40 11.94 -22.88 -18.22
CA LYS A 40 11.44 -21.93 -19.22
C LYS A 40 10.51 -20.89 -18.61
N GLU A 41 9.80 -21.23 -17.54
CA GLU A 41 8.91 -20.33 -16.82
C GLU A 41 9.70 -19.36 -15.95
N ILE A 42 9.24 -18.11 -15.87
CA ILE A 42 9.83 -17.05 -15.05
C ILE A 42 8.83 -16.70 -13.95
N TYR A 43 9.17 -17.01 -12.70
CA TYR A 43 8.36 -16.64 -11.54
C TYR A 43 9.03 -15.50 -10.78
N MET A 44 8.22 -14.66 -10.14
CA MET A 44 8.67 -13.57 -9.27
C MET A 44 7.78 -13.56 -8.04
N ALA A 45 8.38 -13.36 -6.87
CA ALA A 45 7.64 -13.06 -5.65
C ALA A 45 7.63 -11.55 -5.37
N ILE A 46 6.51 -11.08 -4.85
CA ILE A 46 6.35 -9.71 -4.32
C ILE A 46 5.30 -9.75 -3.21
N MET A 47 5.62 -9.17 -2.04
CA MET A 47 4.87 -9.35 -0.79
C MET A 47 4.64 -10.83 -0.45
N GLY A 48 5.63 -11.69 -0.76
CA GLY A 48 5.54 -13.13 -0.59
C GLY A 48 4.48 -13.81 -1.47
N LYS A 49 3.88 -13.10 -2.44
CA LYS A 49 2.96 -13.66 -3.44
C LYS A 49 3.75 -14.02 -4.69
N VAL A 50 3.70 -15.28 -5.11
CA VAL A 50 4.41 -15.79 -6.28
C VAL A 50 3.52 -15.66 -7.51
N PHE A 51 4.03 -14.97 -8.52
CA PHE A 51 3.40 -14.77 -9.82
C PHE A 51 4.24 -15.38 -10.93
N ASP A 52 3.56 -15.96 -11.91
CA ASP A 52 4.15 -16.35 -13.18
C ASP A 52 4.16 -15.15 -14.12
N VAL A 53 5.36 -14.61 -14.31
CA VAL A 53 5.64 -13.41 -15.11
C VAL A 53 6.22 -13.78 -16.48
N THR A 54 6.07 -15.03 -16.93
CA THR A 54 6.62 -15.53 -18.20
C THR A 54 6.11 -14.73 -19.40
N THR A 55 4.86 -14.26 -19.39
CA THR A 55 4.29 -13.38 -20.43
C THR A 55 5.00 -12.02 -20.51
N GLY A 56 5.67 -11.61 -19.43
CA GLY A 56 6.54 -10.44 -19.32
C GLY A 56 8.01 -10.72 -19.68
N SER A 57 8.34 -11.79 -20.39
CA SER A 57 9.73 -12.18 -20.72
C SER A 57 10.58 -11.05 -21.32
N LYS A 58 9.98 -10.12 -22.08
CA LYS A 58 10.67 -8.91 -22.59
C LYS A 58 11.30 -8.04 -21.49
N PHE A 59 10.82 -8.17 -20.25
CA PHE A 59 11.28 -7.47 -19.05
C PHE A 59 12.12 -8.35 -18.14
N TYR A 60 11.68 -9.59 -17.89
CA TYR A 60 12.24 -10.46 -16.83
C TYR A 60 13.17 -11.57 -17.33
N ALA A 61 13.20 -11.87 -18.64
CA ALA A 61 14.10 -12.90 -19.13
C ALA A 61 15.57 -12.51 -18.94
N LYS A 62 16.46 -13.51 -18.91
CA LYS A 62 17.90 -13.29 -18.79
C LYS A 62 18.40 -12.21 -19.76
N GLY A 63 19.15 -11.24 -19.24
CA GLY A 63 19.70 -10.12 -20.00
C GLY A 63 18.72 -8.96 -20.25
N LYS A 64 17.51 -9.00 -19.69
CA LYS A 64 16.55 -7.89 -19.74
C LYS A 64 16.63 -7.01 -18.49
N SER A 65 16.00 -5.83 -18.56
CA SER A 65 16.14 -4.76 -17.56
C SER A 65 15.66 -5.14 -16.16
N TYR A 66 14.80 -6.14 -16.02
CA TYR A 66 14.25 -6.61 -14.76
C TYR A 66 14.58 -8.08 -14.47
N ALA A 67 15.63 -8.62 -15.10
CA ALA A 67 16.02 -10.03 -14.97
C ALA A 67 16.40 -10.44 -13.53
N PHE A 68 16.82 -9.49 -12.69
CA PHE A 68 17.14 -9.73 -11.28
C PHE A 68 15.92 -10.15 -10.42
N TYR A 69 14.70 -9.96 -10.92
CA TYR A 69 13.47 -10.43 -10.26
C TYR A 69 13.11 -11.88 -10.59
N ALA A 70 13.74 -12.47 -11.59
CA ALA A 70 13.47 -13.86 -11.97
C ALA A 70 13.92 -14.81 -10.85
N GLY A 71 12.98 -15.61 -10.33
CA GLY A 71 13.22 -16.57 -9.26
C GLY A 71 13.44 -15.96 -7.87
N THR A 72 13.17 -14.67 -7.67
CA THR A 72 13.44 -13.96 -6.39
C THR A 72 12.20 -13.28 -5.82
N ASP A 73 12.29 -12.84 -4.56
CA ASP A 73 11.34 -11.88 -4.00
C ASP A 73 11.93 -10.47 -4.06
N GLY A 74 11.25 -9.61 -4.81
CA GLY A 74 11.69 -8.26 -5.12
C GLY A 74 11.03 -7.16 -4.29
N SER A 75 10.39 -7.50 -3.17
CA SER A 75 9.52 -6.58 -2.43
C SER A 75 10.18 -5.26 -2.06
N LEU A 76 11.39 -5.32 -1.50
CA LEU A 76 12.08 -4.10 -1.05
C LEU A 76 12.56 -3.25 -2.23
N SER A 77 13.31 -3.82 -3.18
CA SER A 77 13.83 -3.09 -4.34
C SER A 77 12.73 -2.54 -5.25
N PHE A 78 11.53 -3.14 -5.24
CA PHE A 78 10.39 -2.60 -5.97
C PHE A 78 10.04 -1.18 -5.49
N VAL A 79 10.16 -0.93 -4.19
CA VAL A 79 9.90 0.38 -3.59
C VAL A 79 11.14 1.27 -3.63
N THR A 80 12.31 0.74 -3.26
CA THR A 80 13.52 1.58 -3.12
C THR A 80 14.21 1.90 -4.44
N GLY A 81 13.95 1.14 -5.50
CA GLY A 81 14.66 1.25 -6.77
C GLY A 81 16.14 0.78 -6.74
N ASP A 82 16.58 0.18 -5.65
CA ASP A 82 17.93 -0.40 -5.54
C ASP A 82 17.90 -1.88 -5.93
N PHE A 83 18.18 -2.15 -7.20
CA PHE A 83 18.12 -3.51 -7.76
C PHE A 83 19.41 -4.33 -7.55
N LYS A 84 20.38 -3.80 -6.80
CA LYS A 84 21.64 -4.50 -6.50
C LYS A 84 21.67 -4.98 -5.06
N ASN A 85 21.29 -4.12 -4.12
CA ASN A 85 21.41 -4.40 -2.69
C ASN A 85 20.08 -4.82 -2.06
N ASN A 86 18.95 -4.46 -2.67
CA ASN A 86 17.62 -4.63 -2.04
C ASN A 86 16.75 -5.71 -2.71
N ILE A 87 17.34 -6.68 -3.42
CA ILE A 87 16.60 -7.87 -3.92
C ILE A 87 16.32 -8.82 -2.75
N THR A 88 15.27 -8.50 -1.97
CA THR A 88 14.89 -9.22 -0.76
C THR A 88 13.41 -9.02 -0.42
N ASP A 89 12.85 -9.95 0.35
CA ASP A 89 11.50 -9.88 0.93
C ASP A 89 11.43 -9.09 2.24
N ASN A 90 12.57 -8.74 2.85
CA ASN A 90 12.58 -7.96 4.08
C ASN A 90 12.22 -6.49 3.82
N VAL A 91 10.99 -6.11 4.17
CA VAL A 91 10.44 -4.76 4.00
C VAL A 91 10.39 -3.94 5.28
N SER A 92 11.15 -4.33 6.31
CA SER A 92 11.10 -3.67 7.63
C SER A 92 11.53 -2.20 7.62
N SER A 93 12.25 -1.75 6.60
CA SER A 93 12.64 -0.34 6.41
C SER A 93 11.57 0.52 5.74
N LEU A 94 10.49 -0.06 5.22
CA LEU A 94 9.43 0.67 4.51
C LEU A 94 8.47 1.36 5.48
N THR A 95 8.04 2.55 5.13
CA THR A 95 7.00 3.31 5.84
C THR A 95 5.61 2.69 5.62
N PRO A 96 4.62 2.97 6.49
CA PRO A 96 3.24 2.50 6.32
C PRO A 96 2.63 2.89 4.96
N THR A 97 2.89 4.12 4.49
CA THR A 97 2.43 4.58 3.17
C THR A 97 3.08 3.80 2.03
N GLU A 98 4.37 3.50 2.11
CA GLU A 98 5.07 2.67 1.12
C GLU A 98 4.53 1.23 1.09
N LEU A 99 4.30 0.62 2.25
CA LEU A 99 3.69 -0.70 2.37
C LEU A 99 2.26 -0.71 1.80
N TYR A 100 1.46 0.31 2.10
CA TYR A 100 0.12 0.46 1.54
C TYR A 100 0.15 0.55 0.00
N ASN A 101 1.04 1.38 -0.54
CA ASN A 101 1.18 1.55 -1.99
C ASN A 101 1.64 0.27 -2.67
N LEU A 102 2.63 -0.42 -2.09
CA LEU A 102 3.13 -1.70 -2.58
C LEU A 102 2.01 -2.75 -2.60
N LEU A 103 1.29 -2.93 -1.48
CA LEU A 103 0.22 -3.92 -1.39
C LEU A 103 -0.95 -3.59 -2.35
N THR A 104 -1.32 -2.32 -2.45
CA THR A 104 -2.35 -1.85 -3.40
C THR A 104 -1.94 -2.16 -4.83
N TRP A 105 -0.68 -1.90 -5.17
CA TRP A 105 -0.16 -2.16 -6.50
C TRP A 105 -0.12 -3.66 -6.82
N VAL A 106 0.29 -4.50 -5.86
CA VAL A 106 0.26 -5.96 -6.02
C VAL A 106 -1.18 -6.43 -6.28
N ASN A 107 -2.11 -6.05 -5.40
CA ASN A 107 -3.52 -6.45 -5.44
C ASN A 107 -4.26 -5.99 -6.71
N GLY A 108 -3.94 -4.81 -7.24
CA GLY A 108 -4.57 -4.29 -8.46
C GLY A 108 -3.82 -4.67 -9.74
N THR A 109 -2.54 -4.32 -9.83
CA THR A 109 -1.77 -4.40 -11.07
C THR A 109 -1.20 -5.79 -11.32
N TYR A 110 -0.62 -6.45 -10.31
CA TYR A 110 0.02 -7.75 -10.54
C TYR A 110 -0.99 -8.88 -10.72
N TYR A 111 -2.03 -8.94 -9.88
CA TYR A 111 -3.09 -9.94 -10.07
C TYR A 111 -3.84 -9.79 -11.40
N SER A 112 -3.92 -8.58 -11.97
CA SER A 112 -4.54 -8.39 -13.29
C SER A 112 -3.61 -8.72 -14.45
N LYS A 113 -2.28 -8.57 -14.28
CA LYS A 113 -1.29 -8.77 -15.35
C LYS A 113 -0.70 -10.18 -15.42
N TYR A 114 -0.58 -10.85 -14.28
CA TYR A 114 0.19 -12.10 -14.15
C TYR A 114 -0.59 -13.18 -13.42
N ILE A 115 -0.21 -14.43 -13.65
CA ILE A 115 -0.93 -15.57 -13.09
C ILE A 115 -0.39 -15.84 -11.68
N TYR A 116 -1.26 -15.71 -10.69
CA TYR A 116 -0.94 -16.08 -9.31
C TYR A 116 -0.69 -17.59 -9.17
N LYS A 117 0.42 -17.99 -8.52
CA LYS A 117 0.83 -19.40 -8.36
C LYS A 117 0.88 -19.87 -6.91
N GLY A 118 0.98 -18.98 -5.93
CA GLY A 118 1.06 -19.34 -4.52
C GLY A 118 1.81 -18.35 -3.67
N LYS A 119 2.29 -18.80 -2.51
CA LYS A 119 3.03 -17.99 -1.54
C LYS A 119 4.49 -18.42 -1.48
N LEU A 120 5.38 -17.51 -1.11
CA LEU A 120 6.78 -17.81 -0.81
C LEU A 120 6.94 -17.99 0.70
N GLU A 121 7.54 -19.08 1.13
CA GLU A 121 8.01 -19.27 2.51
C GLU A 121 9.13 -18.27 2.82
N GLY A 122 8.95 -17.45 3.85
CA GLY A 122 9.90 -16.40 4.20
C GLY A 122 9.31 -15.35 5.13
N TYR A 123 9.64 -14.09 4.86
CA TYR A 123 9.29 -12.95 5.70
C TYR A 123 7.78 -12.79 5.91
N PHE A 124 6.99 -13.09 4.87
CA PHE A 124 5.53 -12.88 4.91
C PHE A 124 4.72 -14.13 5.29
N TYR A 125 5.19 -15.33 4.94
CA TYR A 125 4.45 -16.57 5.17
C TYR A 125 5.34 -17.70 5.69
N ASP A 126 4.78 -18.53 6.57
CA ASP A 126 5.45 -19.75 7.03
C ASP A 126 5.38 -20.88 5.99
N ARG A 127 6.04 -22.02 6.29
CA ARG A 127 6.02 -23.23 5.44
C ARG A 127 4.63 -23.82 5.17
N ARG A 128 3.62 -23.42 5.94
CA ARG A 128 2.22 -23.84 5.79
C ARG A 128 1.39 -22.78 5.05
N GLY A 129 1.98 -21.64 4.71
CA GLY A 129 1.34 -20.53 4.02
C GLY A 129 0.56 -19.60 4.95
N HIS A 130 0.72 -19.72 6.26
CA HIS A 130 0.09 -18.82 7.22
C HIS A 130 0.89 -17.51 7.33
N PRO A 131 0.22 -16.37 7.56
CA PRO A 131 0.88 -15.10 7.82
C PRO A 131 1.81 -15.20 9.03
N THR A 132 3.04 -14.73 8.88
CA THR A 132 4.00 -14.51 9.95
C THR A 132 3.57 -13.35 10.87
N PRO A 133 4.16 -13.19 12.07
CA PRO A 133 3.96 -11.98 12.87
C PRO A 133 4.25 -10.69 12.11
N GLU A 134 5.28 -10.70 11.25
CA GLU A 134 5.66 -9.58 10.40
C GLU A 134 4.56 -9.24 9.40
N MET A 135 4.00 -10.25 8.70
CA MET A 135 2.89 -10.03 7.77
C MET A 135 1.64 -9.49 8.48
N ARG A 136 1.31 -10.00 9.67
CA ARG A 136 0.16 -9.49 10.44
C ARG A 136 0.37 -8.04 10.88
N SER A 137 1.59 -7.69 11.29
CA SER A 137 1.95 -6.32 11.63
C SER A 137 1.80 -5.39 10.41
N ILE A 138 2.28 -5.84 9.24
CA ILE A 138 2.11 -5.10 7.97
C ILE A 138 0.63 -4.92 7.63
N GLU A 139 -0.18 -5.98 7.74
CA GLU A 139 -1.63 -5.89 7.49
C GLU A 139 -2.31 -4.86 8.41
N GLN A 140 -1.92 -4.80 9.69
CA GLN A 140 -2.41 -3.80 10.64
C GLN A 140 -1.95 -2.38 10.27
N LEU A 141 -0.67 -2.19 9.95
CA LEU A 141 -0.13 -0.88 9.54
C LEU A 141 -0.81 -0.36 8.28
N VAL A 142 -1.02 -1.23 7.29
CA VAL A 142 -1.69 -0.88 6.03
C VAL A 142 -3.18 -0.59 6.25
N ALA A 143 -3.85 -1.35 7.10
CA ALA A 143 -5.25 -1.09 7.47
C ALA A 143 -5.39 0.27 8.18
N GLN A 144 -4.49 0.58 9.11
CA GLN A 144 -4.46 1.87 9.79
C GLN A 144 -4.18 3.02 8.82
N GLU A 145 -3.17 2.89 7.95
CA GLU A 145 -2.84 3.92 6.96
C GLU A 145 -3.98 4.18 5.99
N ARG A 146 -4.75 3.15 5.61
CA ARG A 146 -5.97 3.31 4.80
C ARG A 146 -7.01 4.17 5.50
N GLU A 147 -7.28 3.91 6.78
CA GLU A 147 -8.23 4.72 7.55
C GLU A 147 -7.73 6.14 7.76
N ASP A 148 -6.44 6.32 8.01
CA ASP A 148 -5.87 7.65 8.17
C ASP A 148 -5.84 8.44 6.86
N MET A 149 -5.66 7.79 5.69
CA MET A 149 -5.86 8.43 4.39
C MET A 149 -7.29 8.91 4.20
N LYS A 150 -8.31 8.09 4.52
CA LYS A 150 -9.71 8.51 4.44
C LYS A 150 -10.00 9.70 5.34
N LYS A 151 -9.45 9.71 6.56
CA LYS A 151 -9.57 10.86 7.46
C LYS A 151 -8.92 12.10 6.89
N ARG A 152 -7.71 11.97 6.30
CA ARG A 152 -7.00 13.09 5.65
C ARG A 152 -7.77 13.62 4.43
N GLU A 153 -8.36 12.75 3.63
CA GLU A 153 -9.19 13.14 2.48
C GLU A 153 -10.46 13.84 2.94
N HIS A 154 -11.19 13.26 3.89
CA HIS A 154 -12.37 13.89 4.48
C HIS A 154 -12.04 15.25 5.10
N ASP A 155 -10.91 15.36 5.79
CA ASP A 155 -10.38 16.60 6.36
C ASP A 155 -10.07 17.65 5.29
N GLU A 156 -9.49 17.24 4.16
CA GLU A 156 -9.17 18.13 3.04
C GLU A 156 -10.43 18.58 2.29
N VAL A 157 -11.45 17.73 2.17
CA VAL A 157 -12.75 18.09 1.60
C VAL A 157 -13.49 19.08 2.51
N MET A 158 -13.51 18.81 3.81
CA MET A 158 -14.21 19.66 4.78
C MET A 158 -13.49 21.00 4.97
N TYR A 159 -12.16 20.98 4.97
CA TYR A 159 -11.32 22.15 5.22
C TYR A 159 -10.25 22.27 4.13
N PRO A 160 -10.59 22.81 2.94
CA PRO A 160 -9.68 22.90 1.80
C PRO A 160 -8.37 23.61 2.14
N LYS A 161 -7.31 23.28 1.41
CA LYS A 161 -6.03 23.99 1.52
C LYS A 161 -6.21 25.45 1.13
N CYS A 162 -5.56 26.34 1.87
CA CYS A 162 -5.51 27.75 1.48
C CYS A 162 -4.76 27.93 0.17
N SER A 163 -5.17 28.92 -0.60
CA SER A 163 -4.31 29.47 -1.65
C SER A 163 -3.07 30.08 -1.00
N ALA A 164 -1.92 29.93 -1.63
CA ALA A 164 -0.65 30.37 -1.06
C ALA A 164 0.25 31.02 -2.11
N ARG A 165 0.94 32.08 -1.71
CA ARG A 165 1.98 32.75 -2.50
C ARG A 165 3.23 32.84 -1.66
N ARG A 166 4.34 32.40 -2.25
CA ARG A 166 5.66 32.41 -1.61
C ARG A 166 6.62 33.25 -2.45
N SER A 167 7.23 34.25 -1.84
CA SER A 167 8.31 35.06 -2.40
C SER A 167 9.53 35.03 -1.48
N ARG A 168 10.60 35.75 -1.83
CA ARG A 168 11.80 35.87 -0.97
C ARG A 168 11.53 36.60 0.34
N THR A 169 10.52 37.47 0.38
CA THR A 169 10.25 38.38 1.50
C THR A 169 8.86 38.20 2.11
N GLU A 170 8.00 37.40 1.48
CA GLU A 170 6.60 37.27 1.89
C GLU A 170 6.08 35.85 1.64
N HIS A 171 5.49 35.27 2.67
CA HIS A 171 4.73 34.04 2.60
C HIS A 171 3.28 34.36 2.98
N ARG A 172 2.36 34.34 2.02
CA ARG A 172 0.95 34.71 2.24
C ARG A 172 0.04 33.53 1.95
N VAL A 173 -1.03 33.41 2.72
CA VAL A 173 -2.12 32.45 2.52
C VAL A 173 -3.46 33.17 2.51
N TRP A 174 -4.40 32.71 1.69
CA TRP A 174 -5.74 33.27 1.62
C TRP A 174 -6.79 32.23 1.23
N CYS A 175 -8.04 32.56 1.50
CA CYS A 175 -9.22 31.75 1.22
C CYS A 175 -10.21 32.53 0.37
N ALA A 176 -11.04 31.82 -0.39
CA ALA A 176 -12.15 32.44 -1.08
C ALA A 176 -13.24 32.82 -0.06
N ASP A 177 -13.90 33.96 -0.28
CA ASP A 177 -15.02 34.37 0.56
C ASP A 177 -16.13 33.30 0.55
N PRO A 178 -16.78 33.01 1.69
CA PRO A 178 -16.66 33.68 3.00
C PRO A 178 -15.67 33.01 3.97
N LEU A 179 -14.75 32.18 3.50
CA LEU A 179 -13.85 31.39 4.35
C LEU A 179 -12.63 32.20 4.79
N VAL A 180 -12.09 31.86 5.96
CA VAL A 180 -10.88 32.47 6.53
C VAL A 180 -9.77 31.43 6.69
N PRO A 181 -8.49 31.82 6.50
CA PRO A 181 -7.36 30.93 6.71
C PRO A 181 -7.11 30.70 8.20
N ARG A 182 -6.88 29.43 8.57
CA ARG A 182 -6.50 28.99 9.93
C ARG A 182 -5.38 27.97 9.90
N ARG A 183 -4.59 27.94 10.97
CA ARG A 183 -3.63 26.88 11.27
C ARG A 183 -4.41 25.69 11.83
N ARG A 184 -4.67 24.70 10.98
CA ARG A 184 -5.35 23.48 11.35
C ARG A 184 -4.37 22.44 11.86
N SER A 185 -4.59 21.96 13.07
CA SER A 185 -3.89 20.80 13.63
C SER A 185 -4.38 19.53 12.93
N VAL A 186 -3.48 18.76 12.33
CA VAL A 186 -3.79 17.49 11.68
C VAL A 186 -3.17 16.31 12.43
N PHE A 187 -3.63 15.10 12.11
CA PHE A 187 -3.11 13.86 12.66
C PHE A 187 -1.57 13.80 12.58
N GLY A 188 -0.93 13.39 13.68
CA GLY A 188 0.53 13.36 13.81
C GLY A 188 1.17 14.69 14.23
N GLY A 189 0.38 15.64 14.76
CA GLY A 189 0.89 16.89 15.34
C GLY A 189 1.45 17.89 14.32
N LYS A 190 1.22 17.65 13.03
CA LYS A 190 1.56 18.60 11.97
C LYS A 190 0.46 19.65 11.88
N GLU A 191 0.82 20.84 11.43
CA GLU A 191 -0.16 21.89 11.11
C GLU A 191 -0.14 22.21 9.62
N ARG A 192 -1.31 22.56 9.09
CA ARG A 192 -1.46 23.09 7.72
C ARG A 192 -2.39 24.29 7.70
N CYS A 193 -2.30 25.10 6.65
CA CYS A 193 -3.35 26.09 6.41
C CYS A 193 -4.63 25.37 5.94
N ALA A 194 -5.77 25.78 6.48
CA ALA A 194 -7.09 25.35 6.05
C ALA A 194 -8.05 26.53 5.95
N CYS A 195 -8.89 26.52 4.91
CA CYS A 195 -10.00 27.44 4.77
C CYS A 195 -11.20 26.91 5.53
N VAL A 196 -11.75 27.73 6.40
CA VAL A 196 -12.85 27.36 7.31
C VAL A 196 -13.75 28.57 7.55
N ALA A 197 -15.03 28.35 7.83
CA ALA A 197 -15.94 29.42 8.18
C ALA A 197 -15.54 30.05 9.53
N LEU A 198 -15.73 31.37 9.69
CA LEU A 198 -15.27 32.09 10.88
C LEU A 198 -15.91 31.56 12.17
N ASP A 199 -17.20 31.26 12.13
CA ASP A 199 -17.98 30.70 13.23
C ASP A 199 -17.47 29.30 13.63
N GLN A 200 -17.20 28.43 12.66
CA GLN A 200 -16.64 27.10 12.87
C GLN A 200 -15.23 27.18 13.47
N ALA A 201 -14.38 28.08 12.97
CA ALA A 201 -13.05 28.30 13.52
C ALA A 201 -13.10 28.77 14.98
N SER A 202 -14.06 29.65 15.31
CA SER A 202 -14.27 30.14 16.67
C SER A 202 -14.82 29.05 17.60
N ALA A 203 -15.72 28.20 17.12
CA ALA A 203 -16.31 27.10 17.90
C ALA A 203 -15.30 25.98 18.19
N ALA A 204 -14.33 25.75 17.30
CA ALA A 204 -13.33 24.68 17.40
C ALA A 204 -11.89 25.24 17.54
N ALA A 205 -11.68 26.14 18.50
CA ALA A 205 -10.39 26.83 18.69
C ALA A 205 -9.20 25.90 19.02
N ALA A 206 -9.46 24.67 19.50
CA ALA A 206 -8.41 23.66 19.70
C ALA A 206 -7.88 23.08 18.37
N ASP A 207 -8.73 23.04 17.34
CA ASP A 207 -8.41 22.49 16.03
C ASP A 207 -7.93 23.57 15.05
N PHE A 208 -8.28 24.83 15.28
CA PHE A 208 -8.02 25.97 14.39
C PHE A 208 -7.36 27.14 15.12
N GLY A 209 -6.04 27.26 14.96
CA GLY A 209 -5.27 28.39 15.43
C GLY A 209 -5.33 29.60 14.48
N PRO A 210 -5.39 30.84 15.00
CA PRO A 210 -5.21 32.04 14.17
C PRO A 210 -3.75 32.16 13.68
N TYR A 211 -3.56 32.94 12.61
CA TYR A 211 -2.23 33.40 12.22
C TYR A 211 -1.82 34.60 13.11
N PRO A 212 -0.55 34.68 13.56
CA PRO A 212 -0.06 35.85 14.29
C PRO A 212 -0.30 37.14 13.49
N ASP A 213 -0.67 38.21 14.19
CA ASP A 213 -0.94 39.53 13.61
C ASP A 213 -1.97 39.54 12.46
N CYS A 214 -2.86 38.52 12.42
CA CYS A 214 -3.94 38.46 11.45
C CYS A 214 -5.32 38.49 12.15
N PRO A 215 -6.14 39.54 11.93
CA PRO A 215 -7.49 39.59 12.44
C PRO A 215 -8.31 38.34 12.06
N PRO A 216 -9.14 37.79 12.98
CA PRO A 216 -9.88 36.55 12.71
C PRO A 216 -10.75 36.58 11.45
N SER A 217 -11.35 37.73 11.12
CA SER A 217 -12.21 37.89 9.96
C SER A 217 -11.48 38.09 8.63
N ASN A 218 -10.16 38.22 8.63
CA ASN A 218 -9.40 38.43 7.40
C ASN A 218 -9.41 37.16 6.54
N SER A 219 -9.70 37.30 5.24
CA SER A 219 -9.60 36.23 4.24
C SER A 219 -8.16 35.99 3.74
N SER A 220 -7.19 36.81 4.16
CA SER A 220 -5.77 36.72 3.79
C SER A 220 -4.85 37.02 4.97
N CYS A 221 -3.85 36.17 5.21
CA CYS A 221 -2.90 36.26 6.31
C CYS A 221 -1.46 35.98 5.88
N ASN A 222 -0.48 36.48 6.63
CA ASN A 222 0.92 36.10 6.48
C ASN A 222 1.23 34.83 7.28
N ARG A 223 2.00 33.94 6.66
CA ARG A 223 2.55 32.73 7.26
C ARG A 223 3.99 33.05 7.67
N ILE A 224 4.13 33.74 8.81
CA ILE A 224 5.43 34.05 9.44
C ILE A 224 6.21 32.74 9.66
#